data_AF-A0A2E7NHT6-F1
#
_entry.id   AF-A0A2E7NHT6-F1
#
_cell.length_a   1.000
_cell.length_b   1.000
_cell.length_c   1.000
_cell.angle_alpha   90.00
_cell.angle_beta   90.00
_cell.angle_gamma   90.00
#
_symmetry.space_group_name_H-M   'P 1'
#
loop_
_entity.id
_entity.type
_entity.pdbx_description
1 polymer ?
#
loop_
_entity_poly.entity_id
_entity_poly.type
_entity_poly.pdbx_seq_one_letter_code
_entity_poly.pdbx_strand_id
1 'polypeptide(L)'
;MLPEVEEEFSDNAVVAKGKQLFDVNCLACHQLGAIGKIGFAPSIGNRDFLALATDAFIRQTIIIGRQGTAMAPRPDLSEKQVTAIITYLRSARVSNPVKVSVDWDKKFNGDATAGAEKFGKYCSACHGSKGEGYVAGVPGTGIGLPGFLSAASDDYILQTLKLGRIGTPMRSFIGSRGLANLTEGDGHDLIAYLREQGRKNVPTRDREVAMKGDPKRGKLHFDVNCIACHQPDGVGKVGFAPSIRNRDFLAIASDDFIRKTIRNGRLGTAMVPRPDLAFQKVSDIIAYLRALPVTNPVEIVVDPTLSFNGNAEEGAVKYANYCAACHGSRGEGYLAGVPGPGIGLSGFLESVSDDYILQTLRQGRIGTPMKPFLGAKGIANLTVEDAHDIIAQLRVMGKGNGSGQ
;
A
#
# COMPACT_ATOMS: atom_id res chain seq x y z
N MET A 1 -16.21 -30.21 26.56
CA MET A 1 -15.75 -29.25 25.54
C MET A 1 -17.00 -28.72 24.89
N LEU A 2 -17.40 -27.50 25.25
CA LEU A 2 -18.55 -26.84 24.62
C LEU A 2 -18.11 -26.40 23.21
N PRO A 3 -18.95 -26.58 22.17
CA PRO A 3 -18.63 -26.08 20.84
C PRO A 3 -18.65 -24.55 20.87
N GLU A 4 -17.59 -23.92 20.38
CA GLU A 4 -17.59 -22.49 20.07
C GLU A 4 -18.57 -22.28 18.92
N VAL A 5 -19.67 -21.59 19.22
CA VAL A 5 -20.62 -21.11 18.21
C VAL A 5 -20.00 -19.86 17.61
N GLU A 6 -19.52 -19.95 16.37
CA GLU A 6 -19.22 -18.77 15.55
C GLU A 6 -20.55 -18.06 15.26
N GLU A 7 -20.81 -16.94 15.95
CA GLU A 7 -21.95 -16.08 15.65
C GLU A 7 -21.73 -15.35 14.32
N GLU A 8 -22.33 -15.88 13.24
CA GLU A 8 -22.54 -15.14 12.00
C GLU A 8 -23.49 -13.96 12.27
N PHE A 9 -22.93 -12.74 12.33
CA PHE A 9 -23.72 -11.53 12.40
C PHE A 9 -24.42 -11.26 11.06
N SER A 10 -25.74 -11.07 11.07
CA SER A 10 -26.45 -10.54 9.90
C SER A 10 -25.84 -9.20 9.44
N ASP A 11 -25.90 -8.88 8.14
CA ASP A 11 -25.39 -7.62 7.57
C ASP A 11 -25.84 -6.38 8.36
N ASN A 12 -27.06 -6.40 8.90
CA ASN A 12 -27.60 -5.30 9.72
C ASN A 12 -26.87 -5.14 11.06
N ALA A 13 -26.44 -6.24 11.69
CA ALA A 13 -25.69 -6.20 12.94
C ALA A 13 -24.25 -5.68 12.72
N VAL A 14 -23.61 -6.07 11.60
CA VAL A 14 -22.29 -5.54 11.21
C VAL A 14 -22.37 -4.05 10.90
N VAL A 15 -23.40 -3.61 10.17
CA VAL A 15 -23.65 -2.18 9.89
C VAL A 15 -23.88 -1.39 11.18
N ALA A 16 -24.68 -1.91 12.12
CA ALA A 16 -24.92 -1.26 13.41
C ALA A 16 -23.62 -1.12 14.23
N LYS A 17 -22.80 -2.19 14.26
CA LYS A 17 -21.50 -2.15 14.93
C LYS A 17 -20.53 -1.18 14.25
N GLY A 18 -20.49 -1.18 12.92
CA GLY A 18 -19.72 -0.26 12.10
C GLY A 18 -20.09 1.20 12.37
N LYS A 19 -21.39 1.48 12.51
CA LYS A 19 -21.87 2.82 12.89
C LYS A 19 -21.38 3.23 14.27
N GLN A 20 -21.49 2.36 15.28
CA GLN A 20 -21.00 2.67 16.63
C GLN A 20 -19.50 2.98 16.62
N LEU A 21 -18.72 2.18 15.89
CA LEU A 21 -17.29 2.42 15.72
C LEU A 21 -17.03 3.74 15.00
N PHE A 22 -17.78 4.07 13.95
CA PHE A 22 -17.67 5.36 13.26
C PHE A 22 -18.00 6.53 14.19
N ASP A 23 -19.07 6.43 14.98
CA ASP A 23 -19.52 7.48 15.89
C ASP A 23 -18.44 7.81 16.94
N VAL A 24 -17.74 6.79 17.45
CA VAL A 24 -16.65 6.98 18.42
C VAL A 24 -15.38 7.51 17.77
N ASN A 25 -15.06 7.03 16.56
CA ASN A 25 -13.70 7.16 16.01
C ASN A 25 -13.54 8.19 14.90
N CYS A 26 -14.63 8.51 14.18
CA CYS A 26 -14.59 9.28 12.95
C CYS A 26 -15.47 10.53 13.00
N LEU A 27 -16.56 10.50 13.79
CA LEU A 27 -17.60 11.54 13.83
C LEU A 27 -17.06 12.92 14.21
N ALA A 28 -16.08 13.00 15.10
CA ALA A 28 -15.49 14.28 15.51
C ALA A 28 -14.95 15.10 14.33
N CYS A 29 -14.46 14.43 13.28
CA CYS A 29 -13.93 15.07 12.08
C CYS A 29 -14.92 15.00 10.90
N HIS A 30 -15.46 13.81 10.62
CA HIS A 30 -16.30 13.53 9.45
C HIS A 30 -17.79 13.81 9.67
N GLN A 31 -18.19 14.20 10.87
CA GLN A 31 -19.55 14.56 11.27
C GLN A 31 -20.57 13.41 11.12
N LEU A 32 -21.80 13.67 11.58
CA LEU A 32 -22.89 12.70 11.51
C LEU A 32 -23.18 12.34 10.05
N GLY A 33 -23.31 11.04 9.76
CA GLY A 33 -23.55 10.55 8.40
C GLY A 33 -22.35 10.67 7.47
N ALA A 34 -21.14 10.91 8.01
CA ALA A 34 -19.90 11.01 7.25
C ALA A 34 -19.90 12.11 6.16
N ILE A 35 -20.69 13.17 6.39
CA ILE A 35 -20.87 14.28 5.45
C ILE A 35 -19.63 15.16 5.30
N GLY A 36 -18.68 15.06 6.23
CA GLY A 36 -17.46 15.86 6.24
C GLY A 36 -17.67 17.27 6.79
N LYS A 37 -16.60 17.90 7.27
CA LYS A 37 -16.57 19.27 7.75
C LYS A 37 -15.83 20.14 6.73
N ILE A 38 -16.52 21.10 6.11
CA ILE A 38 -15.92 22.04 5.14
C ILE A 38 -14.68 22.69 5.75
N GLY A 39 -13.60 22.73 4.98
CA GLY A 39 -12.33 23.31 5.44
C GLY A 39 -11.53 22.43 6.40
N PHE A 40 -11.96 21.19 6.68
CA PHE A 40 -11.27 20.33 7.65
C PHE A 40 -11.24 18.83 7.29
N ALA A 41 -12.39 18.24 6.95
CA ALA A 41 -12.52 16.82 6.68
C ALA A 41 -13.46 16.56 5.49
N PRO A 42 -13.08 15.71 4.53
CA PRO A 42 -13.93 15.43 3.38
C PRO A 42 -15.19 14.64 3.74
N SER A 43 -16.19 14.73 2.86
CA SER A 43 -17.37 13.87 2.85
C SER A 43 -16.99 12.45 2.42
N ILE A 44 -16.86 11.53 3.37
CA ILE A 44 -16.47 10.13 3.10
C ILE A 44 -17.67 9.19 2.99
N GLY A 45 -18.87 9.68 3.32
CA GLY A 45 -20.14 9.02 2.97
C GLY A 45 -20.64 9.38 1.56
N ASN A 46 -19.92 10.20 0.81
CA ASN A 46 -20.31 10.61 -0.52
C ASN A 46 -20.35 9.41 -1.49
N ARG A 47 -21.45 9.25 -2.23
CA ARG A 47 -21.62 8.13 -3.18
C ARG A 47 -20.47 8.03 -4.17
N ASP A 48 -20.12 9.12 -4.82
CA ASP A 48 -19.18 9.05 -5.94
C ASP A 48 -17.75 8.81 -5.43
N PHE A 49 -17.43 9.31 -4.22
CA PHE A 49 -16.23 8.88 -3.50
C PHE A 49 -16.23 7.37 -3.25
N LEU A 50 -17.31 6.83 -2.68
CA LEU A 50 -17.43 5.40 -2.39
C LEU A 50 -17.40 4.56 -3.69
N ALA A 51 -18.00 5.03 -4.79
CA ALA A 51 -17.96 4.32 -6.06
C ALA A 51 -16.53 4.18 -6.63
N LEU A 52 -15.65 5.15 -6.38
CA LEU A 52 -14.28 5.16 -6.88
C LEU A 52 -13.27 4.54 -5.90
N ALA A 53 -13.46 4.76 -4.59
CA ALA A 53 -12.55 4.29 -3.56
C ALA A 53 -12.79 2.80 -3.28
N THR A 54 -11.77 1.96 -3.40
CA THR A 54 -11.85 0.55 -2.99
C THR A 54 -11.83 0.42 -1.46
N ASP A 55 -12.28 -0.72 -0.95
CA ASP A 55 -12.18 -1.02 0.48
C ASP A 55 -10.72 -1.04 0.95
N ALA A 56 -9.80 -1.51 0.11
CA ALA A 56 -8.36 -1.44 0.37
C ALA A 56 -7.88 0.01 0.55
N PHE A 57 -8.28 0.91 -0.35
CA PHE A 57 -7.93 2.34 -0.27
C PHE A 57 -8.47 3.02 1.01
N ILE A 58 -9.72 2.70 1.40
CA ILE A 58 -10.33 3.23 2.63
C ILE A 58 -9.63 2.64 3.86
N ARG A 59 -9.43 1.32 3.90
CA ARG A 59 -8.74 0.61 4.98
C ARG A 59 -7.34 1.17 5.21
N GLN A 60 -6.55 1.30 4.14
CA GLN A 60 -5.22 1.87 4.22
C GLN A 60 -5.29 3.31 4.76
N THR A 61 -6.19 4.14 4.25
CA THR A 61 -6.38 5.52 4.76
C THR A 61 -6.69 5.54 6.27
N ILE A 62 -7.49 4.60 6.79
CA ILE A 62 -7.81 4.51 8.22
C ILE A 62 -6.56 4.09 9.02
N ILE A 63 -5.83 3.07 8.58
CA ILE A 63 -4.71 2.50 9.33
C ILE A 63 -3.51 3.45 9.36
N ILE A 64 -3.11 4.00 8.21
CA ILE A 64 -1.89 4.81 8.07
C ILE A 64 -2.14 6.32 8.05
N GLY A 65 -3.40 6.76 7.98
CA GLY A 65 -3.74 8.17 7.87
C GLY A 65 -3.34 8.77 6.51
N ARG A 66 -3.28 10.10 6.44
CA ARG A 66 -2.75 10.83 5.27
C ARG A 66 -1.81 11.93 5.71
N GLN A 67 -0.53 11.71 5.48
CA GLN A 67 0.53 12.66 5.76
C GLN A 67 0.23 14.04 5.14
N GLY A 68 0.45 15.09 5.93
CA GLY A 68 0.18 16.48 5.53
C GLY A 68 -1.28 16.91 5.72
N THR A 69 -2.17 16.01 6.14
CA THR A 69 -3.58 16.31 6.41
C THR A 69 -3.95 16.09 7.87
N ALA A 70 -5.16 16.48 8.26
CA ALA A 70 -5.71 16.19 9.59
C ALA A 70 -6.14 14.71 9.78
N MET A 71 -6.10 13.87 8.73
CA MET A 71 -6.47 12.46 8.82
C MET A 71 -5.35 11.66 9.50
N ALA A 72 -5.40 11.55 10.82
CA ALA A 72 -4.46 10.78 11.62
C ALA A 72 -4.64 9.25 11.43
N PRO A 73 -3.57 8.46 11.57
CA PRO A 73 -3.64 7.00 11.55
C PRO A 73 -4.44 6.45 12.75
N ARG A 74 -5.16 5.34 12.53
CA ARG A 74 -5.91 4.59 13.55
C ARG A 74 -5.40 3.15 13.66
N PRO A 75 -4.13 2.93 14.06
CA PRO A 75 -3.56 1.59 14.21
C PRO A 75 -4.14 0.87 15.44
N ASP A 76 -4.89 1.58 16.28
CA ASP A 76 -5.60 1.06 17.44
C ASP A 76 -6.86 0.25 17.07
N LEU A 77 -7.37 0.39 15.84
CA LEU A 77 -8.52 -0.36 15.36
C LEU A 77 -8.06 -1.69 14.76
N SER A 78 -8.72 -2.79 15.15
CA SER A 78 -8.49 -4.11 14.56
C SER A 78 -9.07 -4.22 13.15
N GLU A 79 -8.61 -5.18 12.36
CA GLU A 79 -9.12 -5.43 11.01
C GLU A 79 -10.64 -5.66 10.96
N LYS A 80 -11.19 -6.37 11.95
CA LYS A 80 -12.65 -6.57 12.06
C LYS A 80 -13.38 -5.25 12.34
N GLN A 81 -12.81 -4.37 13.17
CA GLN A 81 -13.38 -3.05 13.44
C GLN A 81 -13.31 -2.13 12.21
N VAL A 82 -12.18 -2.10 11.51
CA VAL A 82 -12.03 -1.31 10.26
C VAL A 82 -13.00 -1.82 9.19
N THR A 83 -13.12 -3.13 9.04
CA THR A 83 -14.06 -3.75 8.09
C THR A 83 -15.50 -3.38 8.44
N ALA A 84 -15.91 -3.44 9.71
CA ALA A 84 -17.25 -3.01 10.11
C ALA A 84 -17.51 -1.52 9.80
N ILE A 85 -16.54 -0.62 10.01
CA ILE A 85 -16.66 0.80 9.64
C ILE A 85 -16.85 0.94 8.12
N ILE A 86 -16.08 0.21 7.31
CA ILE A 86 -16.21 0.22 5.85
C ILE A 86 -17.60 -0.28 5.46
N THR A 87 -18.06 -1.41 6.01
CA THR A 87 -19.41 -1.95 5.77
C THR A 87 -20.50 -0.92 6.09
N TYR A 88 -20.37 -0.19 7.20
CA TYR A 88 -21.27 0.91 7.53
C TYR A 88 -21.23 2.02 6.46
N LEU A 89 -20.07 2.49 6.02
CA LEU A 89 -19.96 3.49 4.95
C LEU A 89 -20.59 3.00 3.64
N ARG A 90 -20.41 1.71 3.32
CA ARG A 90 -21.00 1.05 2.13
C ARG A 90 -22.51 0.86 2.22
N SER A 91 -23.07 0.78 3.43
CA SER A 91 -24.51 0.60 3.64
C SER A 91 -25.35 1.85 3.34
N ALA A 92 -24.70 3.00 3.13
CA ALA A 92 -25.38 4.21 2.71
C ALA A 92 -26.13 3.95 1.41
N ARG A 93 -27.47 3.88 1.48
CA ARG A 93 -28.30 3.63 0.31
C ARG A 93 -28.11 4.76 -0.67
N VAL A 94 -27.68 4.44 -1.89
CA VAL A 94 -27.66 5.42 -2.97
C VAL A 94 -28.48 4.95 -4.15
N SER A 95 -29.38 5.82 -4.60
CA SER A 95 -30.12 5.63 -5.84
C SER A 95 -29.16 5.72 -7.04
N ASN A 96 -29.30 4.78 -7.97
CA ASN A 96 -28.55 4.69 -9.22
C ASN A 96 -27.02 4.81 -9.03
N PRO A 97 -26.37 3.83 -8.37
CA PRO A 97 -24.93 3.88 -8.17
C PRO A 97 -24.20 3.87 -9.52
N VAL A 98 -23.34 4.87 -9.74
CA VAL A 98 -22.44 4.89 -10.88
C VAL A 98 -21.45 3.74 -10.69
N LYS A 99 -21.48 2.74 -11.57
CA LYS A 99 -20.47 1.68 -11.59
C LYS A 99 -19.26 2.21 -12.34
N VAL A 100 -18.16 2.40 -11.63
CA VAL A 100 -16.88 2.83 -12.20
C VAL A 100 -15.85 1.80 -11.82
N SER A 101 -15.08 1.35 -12.81
CA SER A 101 -13.87 0.58 -12.55
C SER A 101 -12.71 1.57 -12.54
N VAL A 102 -11.91 1.53 -11.47
CA VAL A 102 -10.65 2.28 -11.37
C VAL A 102 -9.52 1.30 -11.60
N ASP A 103 -8.67 1.58 -12.58
CA ASP A 103 -7.41 0.87 -12.76
C ASP A 103 -6.36 1.46 -11.82
N TRP A 104 -6.01 0.70 -10.77
CA TRP A 104 -5.11 1.18 -9.72
C TRP A 104 -3.64 1.23 -10.17
N ASP A 105 -3.29 0.48 -11.21
CA ASP A 105 -1.93 0.37 -11.73
C ASP A 105 -1.69 1.30 -12.92
N LYS A 106 -2.76 1.73 -13.60
CA LYS A 106 -2.68 2.65 -14.73
C LYS A 106 -1.95 3.94 -14.38
N LYS A 107 -1.00 4.27 -15.26
CA LYS A 107 -0.27 5.54 -15.26
C LYS A 107 -0.59 6.33 -16.51
N PHE A 108 -0.59 7.65 -16.38
CA PHE A 108 -0.72 8.54 -17.53
C PHE A 108 0.55 9.36 -17.73
N ASN A 109 0.92 9.51 -19.00
CA ASN A 109 1.94 10.47 -19.40
C ASN A 109 1.24 11.80 -19.71
N GLY A 110 1.67 12.87 -19.06
CA GLY A 110 1.18 14.22 -19.26
C GLY A 110 2.29 15.25 -19.05
N ASP A 111 2.06 16.48 -19.50
CA ASP A 111 2.96 17.61 -19.32
C ASP A 111 2.64 18.35 -18.02
N ALA A 112 3.56 18.27 -17.04
CA ALA A 112 3.38 18.92 -15.74
C ALA A 112 3.36 20.46 -15.82
N THR A 113 3.98 21.07 -16.84
CA THR A 113 3.95 22.53 -17.05
C THR A 113 2.58 22.95 -17.53
N ALA A 114 2.04 22.25 -18.55
CA ALA A 114 0.67 22.47 -19.02
C ALA A 114 -0.35 22.15 -17.91
N GLY A 115 -0.06 21.16 -17.07
CA GLY A 115 -0.86 20.82 -15.90
C GLY A 115 -0.86 21.92 -14.85
N ALA A 116 0.28 22.57 -14.60
CA ALA A 116 0.40 23.67 -13.65
C ALA A 116 -0.48 24.87 -14.03
N GLU A 117 -0.50 25.23 -15.32
CA GLU A 117 -1.34 26.33 -15.83
C GLU A 117 -2.83 26.02 -15.61
N LYS A 118 -3.28 24.83 -16.01
CA LYS A 118 -4.67 24.38 -15.85
C LYS A 118 -5.06 24.30 -14.38
N PHE A 119 -4.18 23.78 -13.54
CA PHE A 119 -4.40 23.69 -12.11
C PHE A 119 -4.57 25.08 -11.48
N GLY A 120 -3.69 26.02 -11.85
CA GLY A 120 -3.80 27.42 -11.46
C GLY A 120 -5.15 28.02 -11.82
N LYS A 121 -5.64 27.75 -13.05
CA LYS A 121 -6.88 28.31 -13.58
C LYS A 121 -8.16 27.69 -12.98
N TYR A 122 -8.20 26.37 -12.79
CA TYR A 122 -9.44 25.66 -12.50
C TYR A 122 -9.50 25.01 -11.11
N CYS A 123 -8.36 24.72 -10.50
CA CYS A 123 -8.30 23.89 -9.28
C CYS A 123 -7.85 24.69 -8.06
N SER A 124 -6.95 25.66 -8.24
CA SER A 124 -6.25 26.34 -7.15
C SER A 124 -7.15 27.10 -6.18
N ALA A 125 -8.26 27.66 -6.66
CA ALA A 125 -9.22 28.38 -5.82
C ALA A 125 -9.85 27.48 -4.72
N CYS A 126 -9.98 26.19 -5.00
CA CYS A 126 -10.51 25.21 -4.05
C CYS A 126 -9.40 24.43 -3.36
N HIS A 127 -8.35 24.03 -4.09
CA HIS A 127 -7.34 23.11 -3.58
C HIS A 127 -6.05 23.80 -3.10
N GLY A 128 -5.93 25.12 -3.25
CA GLY A 128 -4.74 25.89 -2.90
C GLY A 128 -3.79 25.94 -4.10
N SER A 129 -2.83 26.88 -4.07
CA SER A 129 -1.93 27.14 -5.20
C SER A 129 -1.10 25.92 -5.64
N LYS A 130 -0.87 24.97 -4.73
CA LYS A 130 -0.10 23.74 -4.94
C LYS A 130 -0.85 22.50 -4.48
N GLY A 131 -2.16 22.59 -4.29
CA GLY A 131 -2.97 21.47 -3.82
C GLY A 131 -2.84 21.20 -2.31
N GLU A 132 -2.48 22.20 -1.51
CA GLU A 132 -2.32 22.08 -0.06
C GLU A 132 -3.65 21.80 0.66
N GLY A 133 -4.76 22.23 0.06
CA GLY A 133 -6.11 22.08 0.60
C GLY A 133 -6.32 22.91 1.87
N TYR A 134 -7.04 22.33 2.84
CA TYR A 134 -7.48 23.01 4.06
C TYR A 134 -6.42 23.85 4.80
N VAL A 135 -5.14 23.44 4.78
CA VAL A 135 -4.06 24.19 5.44
C VAL A 135 -3.77 25.54 4.78
N ALA A 136 -4.15 25.73 3.52
CA ALA A 136 -4.09 27.00 2.81
C ALA A 136 -5.38 27.84 2.96
N GLY A 137 -6.31 27.43 3.83
CA GLY A 137 -7.56 28.17 4.09
C GLY A 137 -8.62 28.05 3.00
N VAL A 138 -8.47 27.09 2.09
CA VAL A 138 -9.37 26.85 0.95
C VAL A 138 -10.31 25.66 1.24
N PRO A 139 -11.49 25.56 0.57
CA PRO A 139 -12.52 24.58 0.90
C PRO A 139 -12.25 23.16 0.38
N GLY A 140 -11.24 22.95 -0.46
CA GLY A 140 -10.90 21.66 -1.08
C GLY A 140 -9.88 20.87 -0.27
N THR A 141 -9.83 19.56 -0.53
CA THR A 141 -8.87 18.65 0.11
C THR A 141 -7.45 18.86 -0.40
N GLY A 142 -6.44 18.48 0.41
CA GLY A 142 -5.04 18.56 0.02
C GLY A 142 -4.63 17.50 -1.01
N ILE A 143 -4.97 17.72 -2.28
CA ILE A 143 -4.74 16.78 -3.39
C ILE A 143 -3.32 16.87 -3.99
N GLY A 144 -2.57 17.91 -3.65
CA GLY A 144 -1.16 18.06 -3.99
C GLY A 144 -0.23 17.58 -2.88
N LEU A 145 -0.77 16.99 -1.82
CA LEU A 145 0.00 16.52 -0.67
C LEU A 145 0.46 15.06 -0.85
N PRO A 146 1.66 14.71 -0.34
CA PRO A 146 2.22 13.37 -0.50
C PRO A 146 1.31 12.26 0.00
N GLY A 147 0.65 12.44 1.16
CA GLY A 147 -0.20 11.41 1.74
C GLY A 147 -1.43 11.05 0.90
N PHE A 148 -1.95 11.98 0.09
CA PHE A 148 -2.99 11.66 -0.89
C PHE A 148 -2.39 10.99 -2.12
N LEU A 149 -1.32 11.56 -2.66
CA LEU A 149 -0.72 11.09 -3.90
C LEU A 149 -0.03 9.72 -3.74
N SER A 150 0.45 9.35 -2.57
CA SER A 150 0.98 8.00 -2.34
C SER A 150 -0.10 6.92 -2.34
N ALA A 151 -1.37 7.28 -2.07
CA ALA A 151 -2.48 6.34 -1.95
C ALA A 151 -3.40 6.33 -3.17
N ALA A 152 -3.59 7.46 -3.85
CA ALA A 152 -4.46 7.56 -5.02
C ALA A 152 -3.74 7.13 -6.30
N SER A 153 -4.37 6.30 -7.13
CA SER A 153 -3.87 5.99 -8.49
C SER A 153 -4.12 7.16 -9.45
N ASP A 154 -3.48 7.13 -10.62
CA ASP A 154 -3.72 8.15 -11.65
C ASP A 154 -5.16 8.03 -12.19
N ASP A 155 -5.63 6.81 -12.44
CA ASP A 155 -7.00 6.61 -12.91
C ASP A 155 -8.03 7.03 -11.86
N TYR A 156 -7.79 6.83 -10.56
CA TYR A 156 -8.67 7.36 -9.51
C TYR A 156 -8.84 8.88 -9.63
N ILE A 157 -7.74 9.60 -9.88
CA ILE A 157 -7.76 11.06 -10.06
C ILE A 157 -8.49 11.42 -11.36
N LEU A 158 -8.22 10.72 -12.47
CA LEU A 158 -8.88 10.96 -13.75
C LEU A 158 -10.39 10.71 -13.66
N GLN A 159 -10.83 9.59 -13.08
CA GLN A 159 -12.25 9.30 -12.89
C GLN A 159 -12.90 10.33 -11.96
N THR A 160 -12.19 10.83 -10.95
CA THR A 160 -12.66 11.95 -10.11
C THR A 160 -12.82 13.24 -10.93
N LEU A 161 -11.91 13.55 -11.85
CA LEU A 161 -12.06 14.70 -12.77
C LEU A 161 -13.24 14.53 -13.74
N LYS A 162 -13.52 13.31 -14.18
CA LYS A 162 -14.63 12.99 -15.09
C LYS A 162 -16.00 13.04 -14.43
N LEU A 163 -16.10 12.57 -13.18
CA LEU A 163 -17.38 12.39 -12.51
C LEU A 163 -17.67 13.48 -11.48
N GLY A 164 -16.62 14.07 -10.92
CA GLY A 164 -16.74 14.91 -9.73
C GLY A 164 -17.24 14.13 -8.52
N ARG A 165 -17.84 14.86 -7.58
CA ARG A 165 -18.50 14.40 -6.36
C ARG A 165 -19.78 15.20 -6.19
N ILE A 166 -20.91 14.58 -6.49
CA ILE A 166 -22.23 15.19 -6.40
C ILE A 166 -22.50 15.62 -4.97
N GLY A 167 -23.15 16.77 -4.81
CA GLY A 167 -23.37 17.40 -3.50
C GLY A 167 -22.14 18.14 -2.96
N THR A 168 -21.06 18.26 -3.76
CA THR A 168 -19.89 19.08 -3.42
C THR A 168 -19.56 20.05 -4.56
N PRO A 169 -18.74 21.10 -4.30
CA PRO A 169 -18.24 21.97 -5.36
C PRO A 169 -17.38 21.27 -6.42
N MET A 170 -16.84 20.09 -6.12
CA MET A 170 -16.02 19.31 -7.05
C MET A 170 -16.93 18.63 -8.09
N ARG A 171 -17.41 19.36 -9.08
CA ARG A 171 -18.18 18.79 -10.21
C ARG A 171 -17.23 18.16 -11.25
N SER A 172 -17.78 17.56 -12.29
CA SER A 172 -16.98 17.11 -13.44
C SER A 172 -16.25 18.29 -14.10
N PHE A 173 -15.01 18.09 -14.54
CA PHE A 173 -14.21 19.05 -15.30
C PHE A 173 -13.93 18.60 -16.73
N ILE A 174 -14.12 17.31 -17.04
CA ILE A 174 -13.79 16.69 -18.33
C ILE A 174 -15.02 16.63 -19.24
N GLY A 175 -14.83 16.93 -20.52
CA GLY A 175 -15.84 16.87 -21.58
C GLY A 175 -16.81 18.06 -21.59
N SER A 176 -17.67 18.11 -22.62
CA SER A 176 -18.53 19.27 -22.92
C SER A 176 -19.51 19.68 -21.83
N ARG A 177 -19.80 18.78 -20.88
CA ARG A 177 -20.66 19.03 -19.71
C ARG A 177 -19.87 19.31 -18.43
N GLY A 178 -18.55 19.21 -18.48
CA GLY A 178 -17.65 19.52 -17.37
C GLY A 178 -17.38 21.03 -17.26
N LEU A 179 -17.05 21.49 -16.05
CA LEU A 179 -16.91 22.92 -15.72
C LEU A 179 -15.88 23.68 -16.56
N ALA A 180 -14.87 22.99 -17.07
CA ALA A 180 -13.79 23.59 -17.82
C ALA A 180 -13.65 22.99 -19.23
N ASN A 181 -14.57 22.10 -19.64
CA ASN A 181 -14.52 21.36 -20.90
C ASN A 181 -13.12 20.79 -21.22
N LEU A 182 -12.46 20.23 -20.20
CA LEU A 182 -11.13 19.67 -20.34
C LEU A 182 -11.18 18.35 -21.12
N THR A 183 -10.14 18.06 -21.87
CA THR A 183 -9.93 16.76 -22.50
C THR A 183 -9.33 15.76 -21.50
N GLU A 184 -9.34 14.46 -21.82
CA GLU A 184 -8.64 13.49 -20.98
C GLU A 184 -7.12 13.75 -20.93
N GLY A 185 -6.54 14.25 -22.04
CA GLY A 185 -5.14 14.68 -22.07
C GLY A 185 -4.85 15.80 -21.08
N ASP A 186 -5.75 16.78 -20.96
CA ASP A 186 -5.64 17.82 -19.93
C ASP A 186 -5.72 17.23 -18.51
N GLY A 187 -6.50 16.16 -18.34
CA GLY A 187 -6.53 15.37 -17.11
C GLY A 187 -5.17 14.71 -16.81
N HIS A 188 -4.51 14.16 -17.82
CA HIS A 188 -3.18 13.57 -17.68
C HIS A 188 -2.14 14.64 -17.30
N ASP A 189 -2.19 15.83 -17.91
CA ASP A 189 -1.32 16.96 -17.57
C ASP A 189 -1.52 17.40 -16.11
N LEU A 190 -2.78 17.54 -15.66
CA LEU A 190 -3.11 17.85 -14.27
C LEU A 190 -2.56 16.80 -13.31
N ILE A 191 -2.66 15.51 -13.66
CA ILE A 191 -2.11 14.41 -12.87
C ILE A 191 -0.59 14.51 -12.82
N ALA A 192 0.09 14.73 -13.96
CA ALA A 192 1.54 14.90 -14.00
C ALA A 192 2.01 16.05 -13.09
N TYR A 193 1.31 17.19 -13.13
CA TYR A 193 1.55 18.32 -12.23
C TYR A 193 1.34 17.93 -10.75
N LEU A 194 0.23 17.28 -10.41
CA LEU A 194 -0.04 16.85 -9.04
C LEU A 194 1.03 15.88 -8.55
N ARG A 195 1.46 14.91 -9.36
CA ARG A 195 2.56 13.98 -9.03
C ARG A 195 3.88 14.72 -8.79
N GLU A 196 4.14 15.80 -9.50
CA GLU A 196 5.28 16.67 -9.21
C GLU A 196 5.11 17.45 -7.90
N GLN A 197 3.92 18.00 -7.63
CA GLN A 197 3.63 18.67 -6.35
C GLN A 197 3.77 17.72 -5.17
N GLY A 198 3.29 16.49 -5.26
CA GLY A 198 3.45 15.48 -4.21
C GLY A 198 4.90 15.25 -3.82
N ARG A 199 5.81 15.20 -4.81
CA ARG A 199 7.26 15.10 -4.59
C ARG A 199 7.84 16.37 -3.93
N LYS A 200 7.32 17.55 -4.27
CA LYS A 200 7.79 18.84 -3.74
C LYS A 200 7.24 19.18 -2.35
N ASN A 201 6.00 18.79 -2.06
CA ASN A 201 5.25 19.10 -0.84
C ASN A 201 5.48 18.09 0.30
N VAL A 202 6.47 17.20 0.14
CA VAL A 202 6.95 16.40 1.25
C VAL A 202 7.50 17.37 2.33
N PRO A 203 6.97 17.35 3.58
CA PRO A 203 7.44 18.25 4.64
C PRO A 203 8.96 18.24 4.72
N THR A 204 9.60 19.35 5.05
CA THR A 204 11.08 19.47 5.08
C THR A 204 11.77 18.49 6.05
N ARG A 205 11.02 17.83 6.95
CA ARG A 205 11.48 16.68 7.77
C ARG A 205 11.52 15.34 7.02
N ASP A 206 10.80 15.24 5.91
CA ASP A 206 10.64 14.07 5.06
C ASP A 206 11.14 14.30 3.63
N ARG A 207 11.65 15.50 3.27
CA ARG A 207 12.12 15.82 1.92
C ARG A 207 13.01 14.68 1.41
N GLU A 208 12.48 13.96 0.43
CA GLU A 208 13.15 12.97 -0.40
C GLU A 208 14.24 13.66 -1.22
N VAL A 209 15.31 14.04 -0.54
CA VAL A 209 16.61 13.67 -1.05
C VAL A 209 16.85 12.30 -0.43
N ALA A 210 17.43 11.36 -1.16
CA ALA A 210 18.16 10.28 -0.51
C ALA A 210 19.25 10.93 0.36
N MET A 211 18.89 11.41 1.56
CA MET A 211 19.87 11.78 2.55
C MET A 211 20.61 10.48 2.80
N LYS A 212 21.85 10.44 2.30
CA LYS A 212 22.76 9.33 2.47
C LYS A 212 22.75 9.01 3.96
N GLY A 213 22.23 7.84 4.31
CA GLY A 213 22.18 7.43 5.70
C GLY A 213 23.59 7.28 6.24
N ASP A 214 23.76 7.51 7.53
CA ASP A 214 24.99 7.21 8.24
C ASP A 214 24.88 5.80 8.84
N PRO A 215 25.71 4.83 8.44
CA PRO A 215 25.63 3.46 8.95
C PRO A 215 25.94 3.34 10.45
N LYS A 216 26.74 4.26 11.03
CA LYS A 216 27.01 4.25 12.47
C LYS A 216 25.78 4.68 13.26
N ARG A 217 25.11 5.75 12.82
CA ARG A 217 23.81 6.17 13.39
C ARG A 217 22.73 5.11 13.13
N GLY A 218 22.77 4.50 11.96
CA GLY A 218 21.89 3.43 11.54
C GLY A 218 21.95 2.24 12.47
N LYS A 219 23.16 1.84 12.87
CA LYS A 219 23.34 0.78 13.86
C LYS A 219 22.66 1.13 15.19
N LEU A 220 22.85 2.33 15.71
CA LEU A 220 22.21 2.77 16.96
C LEU A 220 20.68 2.74 16.84
N HIS A 221 20.15 3.21 15.71
CA HIS A 221 18.71 3.16 15.46
C HIS A 221 18.21 1.71 15.30
N PHE A 222 18.97 0.85 14.65
CA PHE A 222 18.66 -0.58 14.52
C PHE A 222 18.62 -1.28 15.89
N ASP A 223 19.63 -1.05 16.72
CA ASP A 223 19.76 -1.65 18.05
C ASP A 223 18.59 -1.26 18.95
N VAL A 224 18.05 -0.05 18.83
CA VAL A 224 16.90 0.40 19.62
C VAL A 224 15.57 -0.08 19.05
N ASN A 225 15.44 -0.15 17.72
CA ASN A 225 14.13 -0.26 17.07
C ASN A 225 13.84 -1.61 16.43
N CYS A 226 14.86 -2.40 16.11
CA CYS A 226 14.75 -3.59 15.26
C CYS A 226 15.28 -4.86 15.94
N ILE A 227 16.25 -4.74 16.85
CA ILE A 227 16.97 -5.89 17.44
C ILE A 227 16.05 -6.86 18.19
N ALA A 228 14.98 -6.37 18.81
CA ALA A 228 14.06 -7.19 19.59
C ALA A 228 13.43 -8.32 18.75
N CYS A 229 13.17 -8.04 17.47
CA CYS A 229 12.60 -9.01 16.54
C CYS A 229 13.67 -9.60 15.62
N HIS A 230 14.47 -8.75 14.98
CA HIS A 230 15.44 -9.15 13.97
C HIS A 230 16.79 -9.61 14.53
N GLN A 231 16.94 -9.63 15.85
CA GLN A 231 18.16 -10.05 16.56
C GLN A 231 19.38 -9.15 16.24
N PRO A 232 20.50 -9.28 16.99
CA PRO A 232 21.71 -8.53 16.69
C PRO A 232 22.13 -8.68 15.23
N ASP A 233 22.55 -7.56 14.62
CA ASP A 233 22.97 -7.46 13.22
C ASP A 233 21.93 -7.91 12.19
N GLY A 234 20.65 -8.04 12.55
CA GLY A 234 19.59 -8.43 11.61
C GLY A 234 19.64 -9.88 11.17
N VAL A 235 20.24 -10.77 11.97
CA VAL A 235 20.34 -12.21 11.68
C VAL A 235 18.97 -12.88 11.53
N GLY A 236 17.93 -12.31 12.12
CA GLY A 236 16.58 -12.86 12.14
C GLY A 236 16.39 -13.93 13.21
N LYS A 237 15.13 -14.24 13.49
CA LYS A 237 14.70 -15.33 14.37
C LYS A 237 13.79 -16.26 13.56
N VAL A 238 14.28 -17.45 13.21
CA VAL A 238 13.49 -18.46 12.49
C VAL A 238 12.18 -18.71 13.23
N GLY A 239 11.07 -18.77 12.50
CA GLY A 239 9.73 -18.89 13.10
C GLY A 239 9.10 -17.55 13.51
N PHE A 240 9.78 -16.42 13.35
CA PHE A 240 9.25 -15.12 13.78
C PHE A 240 9.62 -13.94 12.89
N ALA A 241 10.92 -13.71 12.67
CA ALA A 241 11.43 -12.57 11.92
C ALA A 241 12.50 -13.04 10.91
N PRO A 242 12.40 -12.68 9.62
CA PRO A 242 13.38 -13.10 8.64
C PRO A 242 14.73 -12.42 8.86
N SER A 243 15.78 -13.02 8.30
CA SER A 243 17.11 -12.42 8.24
C SER A 243 17.12 -11.25 7.26
N ILE A 244 17.25 -10.02 7.78
CA ILE A 244 17.28 -8.79 6.98
C ILE A 244 18.71 -8.32 6.67
N ARG A 245 19.72 -9.01 7.22
CA ARG A 245 21.12 -8.91 6.77
C ARG A 245 21.46 -9.83 5.61
N ASN A 246 20.53 -10.69 5.21
CA ASN A 246 20.79 -11.69 4.19
C ASN A 246 21.22 -11.00 2.89
N ARG A 247 22.33 -11.44 2.30
CA ARG A 247 22.88 -10.86 1.08
C ARG A 247 21.84 -10.80 -0.02
N ASP A 248 21.23 -11.94 -0.35
CA ASP A 248 20.34 -12.04 -1.50
C ASP A 248 19.10 -11.20 -1.27
N PHE A 249 18.64 -11.10 -0.01
CA PHE A 249 17.62 -10.14 0.38
C PHE A 249 18.04 -8.72 0.04
N LEU A 250 19.19 -8.27 0.53
CA LEU A 250 19.67 -6.92 0.27
C LEU A 250 19.93 -6.69 -1.23
N ALA A 251 20.41 -7.68 -1.98
CA ALA A 251 20.66 -7.55 -3.41
C ALA A 251 19.38 -7.29 -4.23
N ILE A 252 18.25 -7.88 -3.84
CA ILE A 252 16.99 -7.83 -4.59
C ILE A 252 16.04 -6.75 -4.02
N ALA A 253 16.10 -6.48 -2.71
CA ALA A 253 15.27 -5.49 -2.05
C ALA A 253 15.80 -4.07 -2.30
N SER A 254 14.98 -3.19 -2.88
CA SER A 254 15.33 -1.77 -3.03
C SER A 254 15.28 -1.01 -1.69
N ASP A 255 15.97 0.12 -1.60
CA ASP A 255 15.89 1.00 -0.42
C ASP A 255 14.47 1.51 -0.19
N ASP A 256 13.73 1.77 -1.27
CA ASP A 256 12.32 2.16 -1.19
C ASP A 256 11.45 1.02 -0.63
N PHE A 257 11.68 -0.21 -1.06
CA PHE A 257 10.99 -1.38 -0.52
C PHE A 257 11.25 -1.55 0.99
N ILE A 258 12.50 -1.43 1.43
CA ILE A 258 12.87 -1.51 2.86
C ILE A 258 12.23 -0.35 3.62
N ARG A 259 12.29 0.87 3.10
CA ARG A 259 11.69 2.07 3.71
C ARG A 259 10.18 1.92 3.88
N LYS A 260 9.47 1.51 2.83
CA LYS A 260 8.02 1.24 2.85
C LYS A 260 7.68 0.12 3.82
N THR A 261 8.46 -0.96 3.84
CA THR A 261 8.29 -2.06 4.82
C THR A 261 8.43 -1.55 6.26
N ILE A 262 9.42 -0.70 6.55
CA ILE A 262 9.60 -0.12 7.89
C ILE A 262 8.43 0.81 8.24
N ARG A 263 8.02 1.69 7.34
CA ARG A 263 6.96 2.68 7.61
C ARG A 263 5.58 2.05 7.74
N ASN A 264 5.25 1.12 6.85
CA ASN A 264 3.90 0.59 6.69
C ASN A 264 3.73 -0.79 7.32
N GLY A 265 4.82 -1.43 7.75
CA GLY A 265 4.79 -2.82 8.21
C GLY A 265 4.45 -3.79 7.08
N ARG A 266 4.07 -5.02 7.45
CA ARG A 266 3.50 -6.02 6.55
C ARG A 266 2.30 -6.67 7.22
N LEU A 267 1.12 -6.36 6.69
CA LEU A 267 -0.16 -6.90 7.16
C LEU A 267 -0.11 -8.43 7.19
N GLY A 268 -0.65 -9.03 8.27
CA GLY A 268 -0.64 -10.47 8.47
C GLY A 268 0.71 -11.03 8.92
N THR A 269 1.68 -10.19 9.30
CA THR A 269 2.98 -10.63 9.85
C THR A 269 3.33 -9.91 11.14
N ALA A 270 4.38 -10.35 11.82
CA ALA A 270 4.92 -9.66 13.01
C ALA A 270 5.64 -8.33 12.70
N MET A 271 5.82 -7.96 11.42
CA MET A 271 6.46 -6.70 11.03
C MET A 271 5.47 -5.54 11.13
N VAL A 272 5.39 -4.92 12.31
CA VAL A 272 4.50 -3.78 12.57
C VAL A 272 4.98 -2.48 11.92
N PRO A 273 4.07 -1.55 11.55
CA PRO A 273 4.42 -0.25 11.00
C PRO A 273 5.19 0.61 12.01
N ARG A 274 6.21 1.35 11.53
CA ARG A 274 7.03 2.30 12.31
C ARG A 274 6.91 3.74 11.80
N PRO A 275 5.69 4.33 11.81
CA PRO A 275 5.50 5.72 11.39
C PRO A 275 6.10 6.72 12.40
N ASP A 276 6.44 6.25 13.60
CA ASP A 276 7.13 7.00 14.64
C ASP A 276 8.58 7.36 14.26
N LEU A 277 9.18 6.62 13.32
CA LEU A 277 10.55 6.86 12.88
C LEU A 277 10.60 7.95 11.81
N ALA A 278 11.27 9.05 12.14
CA ALA A 278 11.60 10.10 11.19
C ALA A 278 12.37 9.54 9.97
N PHE A 279 12.17 10.14 8.79
CA PHE A 279 12.78 9.71 7.53
C PHE A 279 14.29 9.47 7.63
N GLN A 280 15.04 10.42 8.22
CA GLN A 280 16.49 10.28 8.38
C GLN A 280 16.87 9.04 9.19
N LYS A 281 16.14 8.70 10.25
CA LYS A 281 16.42 7.50 11.05
C LYS A 281 16.25 6.24 10.21
N VAL A 282 15.22 6.20 9.36
CA VAL A 282 14.99 5.08 8.44
C VAL A 282 16.10 5.00 7.39
N SER A 283 16.53 6.12 6.82
CA SER A 283 17.66 6.17 5.88
C SER A 283 18.97 5.73 6.53
N ASP A 284 19.25 6.14 7.77
CA ASP A 284 20.39 5.68 8.57
C ASP A 284 20.33 4.16 8.77
N ILE A 285 19.17 3.60 9.16
CA ILE A 285 18.98 2.14 9.30
C ILE A 285 19.26 1.41 7.99
N ILE A 286 18.74 1.91 6.87
CA ILE A 286 18.98 1.32 5.55
C ILE A 286 20.48 1.37 5.23
N ALA A 287 21.15 2.50 5.44
CA ALA A 287 22.59 2.61 5.23
C ALA A 287 23.39 1.63 6.11
N TYR A 288 22.97 1.40 7.35
CA TYR A 288 23.55 0.37 8.20
C TYR A 288 23.40 -1.03 7.60
N LEU A 289 22.18 -1.42 7.20
CA LEU A 289 21.93 -2.72 6.56
C LEU A 289 22.77 -2.89 5.28
N ARG A 290 22.90 -1.84 4.48
CA ARG A 290 23.74 -1.81 3.26
C ARG A 290 25.23 -1.93 3.54
N ALA A 291 25.68 -1.46 4.71
CA ALA A 291 27.07 -1.50 5.13
C ALA A 291 27.45 -2.80 5.86
N LEU A 292 26.49 -3.69 6.13
CA LEU A 292 26.78 -4.98 6.76
C LEU A 292 27.74 -5.80 5.86
N PRO A 293 28.71 -6.52 6.44
CA PRO A 293 29.61 -7.35 5.66
C PRO A 293 28.85 -8.43 4.87
N VAL A 294 29.08 -8.47 3.56
CA VAL A 294 28.45 -9.41 2.65
C VAL A 294 29.50 -10.38 2.10
N THR A 295 29.27 -11.68 2.24
CA THR A 295 30.09 -12.71 1.57
C THR A 295 29.57 -12.97 0.16
N ASN A 296 30.45 -12.90 -0.85
CA ASN A 296 30.14 -13.13 -2.27
C ASN A 296 28.97 -12.24 -2.78
N PRO A 297 29.12 -10.91 -2.87
CA PRO A 297 28.05 -10.01 -3.32
C PRO A 297 27.54 -10.44 -4.71
N VAL A 298 26.21 -10.38 -4.90
CA VAL A 298 25.55 -10.60 -6.19
C VAL A 298 24.80 -9.31 -6.51
N GLU A 299 24.97 -8.79 -7.71
CA GLU A 299 24.23 -7.63 -8.18
C GLU A 299 23.06 -8.12 -9.04
N ILE A 300 21.83 -7.83 -8.58
CA ILE A 300 20.60 -8.27 -9.22
C ILE A 300 19.78 -7.02 -9.51
N VAL A 301 19.51 -6.78 -10.79
CA VAL A 301 18.58 -5.73 -11.19
C VAL A 301 17.19 -6.32 -11.17
N VAL A 302 16.32 -5.74 -10.33
CA VAL A 302 14.90 -6.07 -10.29
C VAL A 302 14.13 -5.01 -11.06
N ASP A 303 13.31 -5.44 -12.02
CA ASP A 303 12.39 -4.56 -12.71
C ASP A 303 11.07 -4.48 -11.90
N PRO A 304 10.73 -3.30 -11.33
CA PRO A 304 9.52 -3.15 -10.55
C PRO A 304 8.25 -3.15 -11.40
N THR A 305 8.36 -3.04 -12.73
CA THR A 305 7.23 -2.91 -13.67
C THR A 305 6.85 -4.21 -14.34
N LEU A 306 7.70 -5.25 -14.25
CA LEU A 306 7.39 -6.55 -14.85
C LEU A 306 6.25 -7.24 -14.11
N SER A 307 5.31 -7.72 -14.91
CA SER A 307 4.30 -8.69 -14.51
C SER A 307 4.29 -9.86 -15.48
N PHE A 308 4.02 -11.05 -14.95
CA PHE A 308 4.03 -12.29 -15.73
C PHE A 308 2.65 -12.91 -15.81
N ASN A 309 2.29 -13.38 -17.00
CA ASN A 309 1.11 -14.21 -17.20
C ASN A 309 1.51 -15.67 -16.97
N GLY A 310 0.86 -16.32 -16.00
CA GLY A 310 1.02 -17.74 -15.69
C GLY A 310 -0.31 -18.41 -15.40
N ASN A 311 -0.34 -19.73 -15.39
CA ASN A 311 -1.52 -20.51 -15.02
C ASN A 311 -1.52 -20.75 -13.50
N ALA A 312 -2.49 -20.15 -12.80
CA ALA A 312 -2.58 -20.25 -11.34
C ALA A 312 -2.92 -21.67 -10.84
N GLU A 313 -3.66 -22.48 -11.59
CA GLU A 313 -3.99 -23.86 -11.20
C GLU A 313 -2.73 -24.74 -11.25
N GLU A 314 -1.98 -24.61 -12.33
CA GLU A 314 -0.66 -25.22 -12.49
C GLU A 314 0.34 -24.71 -11.44
N GLY A 315 0.25 -23.43 -11.10
CA GLY A 315 1.01 -22.80 -10.03
C GLY A 315 0.67 -23.34 -8.64
N ALA A 316 -0.60 -23.66 -8.39
CA ALA A 316 -1.07 -24.24 -7.13
C ALA A 316 -0.47 -25.62 -6.86
N VAL A 317 -0.39 -26.47 -7.89
CA VAL A 317 0.26 -27.79 -7.79
C VAL A 317 1.74 -27.63 -7.43
N LYS A 318 2.46 -26.76 -8.13
CA LYS A 318 3.89 -26.51 -7.90
C LYS A 318 4.14 -25.89 -6.52
N TYR A 319 3.32 -24.92 -6.13
CA TYR A 319 3.38 -24.30 -4.81
C TYR A 319 3.18 -25.33 -3.70
N ALA A 320 2.17 -26.20 -3.83
CA ALA A 320 1.91 -27.26 -2.87
C ALA A 320 3.11 -28.22 -2.73
N ASN A 321 3.74 -28.58 -3.86
CA ASN A 321 4.86 -29.51 -3.88
C ASN A 321 6.16 -28.93 -3.33
N TYR A 322 6.45 -27.65 -3.59
CA TYR A 322 7.78 -27.08 -3.36
C TYR A 322 7.83 -25.97 -2.31
N CYS A 323 6.72 -25.29 -2.04
CA CYS A 323 6.70 -24.07 -1.24
C CYS A 323 5.94 -24.25 0.08
N ALA A 324 4.80 -24.95 0.05
CA ALA A 324 3.85 -25.01 1.14
C ALA A 324 4.43 -25.60 2.44
N ALA A 325 5.38 -26.53 2.35
CA ALA A 325 6.04 -27.12 3.53
C ALA A 325 6.78 -26.07 4.39
N CYS A 326 7.29 -25.00 3.76
CA CYS A 326 7.98 -23.92 4.46
C CYS A 326 7.10 -22.68 4.63
N HIS A 327 6.24 -22.37 3.67
CA HIS A 327 5.48 -21.13 3.63
C HIS A 327 4.02 -21.26 4.06
N GLY A 328 3.53 -22.48 4.30
CA GLY A 328 2.14 -22.75 4.63
C GLY A 328 1.31 -23.00 3.37
N SER A 329 0.18 -23.67 3.51
CA SER A 329 -0.67 -24.06 2.38
C SER A 329 -1.25 -22.86 1.62
N ARG A 330 -1.39 -21.70 2.27
CA ARG A 330 -1.79 -20.43 1.63
C ARG A 330 -0.73 -19.34 1.75
N GLY A 331 0.50 -19.70 2.09
CA GLY A 331 1.59 -18.74 2.20
C GLY A 331 1.53 -17.86 3.45
N GLU A 332 0.90 -18.35 4.53
CA GLU A 332 0.76 -17.65 5.81
C GLU A 332 2.10 -17.46 6.55
N GLY A 333 3.07 -18.33 6.28
CA GLY A 333 4.39 -18.32 6.88
C GLY A 333 4.37 -18.55 8.38
N TYR A 334 5.22 -17.84 9.12
CA TYR A 334 5.45 -18.02 10.56
C TYR A 334 4.19 -18.15 11.42
N LEU A 335 3.09 -17.46 11.08
CA LEU A 335 1.84 -17.55 11.83
C LEU A 335 1.17 -18.93 11.74
N ALA A 336 1.45 -19.71 10.70
CA ALA A 336 1.01 -21.10 10.55
C ALA A 336 1.99 -22.12 11.17
N GLY A 337 2.99 -21.67 11.93
CA GLY A 337 3.96 -22.55 12.60
C GLY A 337 5.02 -23.15 11.66
N VAL A 338 5.12 -22.66 10.44
CA VAL A 338 6.10 -23.10 9.43
C VAL A 338 7.35 -22.21 9.42
N PRO A 339 8.51 -22.69 8.93
CA PRO A 339 9.79 -21.98 9.06
C PRO A 339 10.01 -20.82 8.04
N GLY A 340 9.10 -20.62 7.10
CA GLY A 340 9.19 -19.60 6.05
C GLY A 340 8.38 -18.34 6.36
N PRO A 341 8.74 -17.18 5.78
CA PRO A 341 7.94 -15.95 5.89
C PRO A 341 6.61 -16.08 5.12
N GLY A 342 5.63 -15.24 5.50
CA GLY A 342 4.32 -15.22 4.83
C GLY A 342 4.39 -14.58 3.44
N ILE A 343 4.47 -15.40 2.40
CA ILE A 343 4.60 -14.96 1.00
C ILE A 343 3.28 -14.96 0.22
N GLY A 344 2.21 -15.53 0.78
CA GLY A 344 0.86 -15.53 0.21
C GLY A 344 -0.03 -14.40 0.76
N LEU A 345 0.53 -13.53 1.61
CA LEU A 345 -0.19 -12.45 2.28
C LEU A 345 -0.20 -11.19 1.41
N SER A 346 -1.34 -10.49 1.36
CA SER A 346 -1.51 -9.24 0.59
C SER A 346 -0.44 -8.20 0.94
N GLY A 347 -0.11 -8.04 2.23
CA GLY A 347 0.92 -7.10 2.68
C GLY A 347 2.31 -7.35 2.11
N PHE A 348 2.65 -8.60 1.74
CA PHE A 348 3.88 -8.89 0.99
C PHE A 348 3.66 -8.68 -0.50
N LEU A 349 2.62 -9.30 -1.06
CA LEU A 349 2.40 -9.33 -2.50
C LEU A 349 2.17 -7.94 -3.08
N GLU A 350 1.41 -7.07 -2.44
CA GLU A 350 1.20 -5.68 -2.88
C GLU A 350 2.48 -4.82 -2.84
N SER A 351 3.51 -5.28 -2.13
CA SER A 351 4.77 -4.54 -1.94
C SER A 351 5.91 -4.95 -2.89
N VAL A 352 5.72 -6.01 -3.69
CA VAL A 352 6.78 -6.58 -4.56
C VAL A 352 6.29 -6.76 -6.00
N SER A 353 7.19 -6.59 -6.97
CA SER A 353 6.93 -6.92 -8.38
C SER A 353 7.01 -8.43 -8.64
N ASP A 354 6.54 -8.88 -9.80
CA ASP A 354 6.67 -10.29 -10.18
C ASP A 354 8.15 -10.67 -10.39
N ASP A 355 8.95 -9.75 -10.94
CA ASP A 355 10.39 -9.98 -11.10
C ASP A 355 11.11 -10.14 -9.75
N TYR A 356 10.72 -9.41 -8.69
CA TYR A 356 11.26 -9.63 -7.35
C TYR A 356 11.08 -11.10 -6.90
N ILE A 357 9.91 -11.67 -7.17
CA ILE A 357 9.59 -13.06 -6.83
C ILE A 357 10.39 -14.02 -7.72
N LEU A 358 10.46 -13.75 -9.03
CA LEU A 358 11.23 -14.54 -9.98
C LEU A 358 12.73 -14.59 -9.61
N GLN A 359 13.33 -13.44 -9.30
CA GLN A 359 14.72 -13.38 -8.86
C GLN A 359 14.93 -14.12 -7.53
N THR A 360 13.94 -14.05 -6.63
CA THR A 360 13.98 -14.84 -5.38
C THR A 360 13.95 -16.35 -5.67
N LEU A 361 13.14 -16.82 -6.63
CA LEU A 361 13.10 -18.23 -7.03
C LEU A 361 14.40 -18.66 -7.74
N ARG A 362 15.02 -17.78 -8.52
CA ARG A 362 16.30 -18.05 -9.22
C ARG A 362 17.48 -18.13 -8.27
N GLN A 363 17.55 -17.26 -7.27
CA GLN A 363 18.74 -17.09 -6.43
C GLN A 363 18.60 -17.76 -5.06
N GLY A 364 17.38 -18.01 -4.61
CA GLY A 364 17.11 -18.39 -3.23
C GLY A 364 17.56 -17.31 -2.25
N ARG A 365 17.86 -17.74 -1.03
CA ARG A 365 18.42 -16.96 0.07
C ARG A 365 19.52 -17.78 0.75
N ILE A 366 20.78 -17.42 0.50
CA ILE A 366 21.96 -18.10 1.05
C ILE A 366 21.92 -18.13 2.58
N GLY A 367 22.41 -19.21 3.19
CA GLY A 367 22.35 -19.37 4.65
C GLY A 367 20.93 -19.59 5.20
N THR A 368 19.95 -19.85 4.33
CA THR A 368 18.60 -20.26 4.71
C THR A 368 18.19 -21.54 3.96
N PRO A 369 17.09 -22.20 4.36
CA PRO A 369 16.50 -23.32 3.61
C PRO A 369 15.95 -22.95 2.23
N MET A 370 15.72 -21.66 1.94
CA MET A 370 15.23 -21.19 0.63
C MET A 370 16.36 -21.27 -0.40
N LYS A 371 16.51 -22.42 -1.07
CA LYS A 371 17.49 -22.62 -2.14
C LYS A 371 16.98 -22.04 -3.48
N PRO A 372 17.83 -21.88 -4.50
CA PRO A 372 17.39 -21.73 -5.88
C PRO A 372 16.45 -22.87 -6.30
N PHE A 373 15.42 -22.56 -7.10
CA PHE A 373 14.48 -23.55 -7.65
C PHE A 373 14.61 -23.73 -9.15
N LEU A 374 15.09 -22.70 -9.87
CA LEU A 374 15.12 -22.71 -11.34
C LEU A 374 16.38 -23.37 -11.93
N GLY A 375 16.17 -24.05 -13.05
CA GLY A 375 17.19 -24.67 -13.87
C GLY A 375 17.93 -25.82 -13.20
N ALA A 376 18.91 -26.40 -13.89
CA ALA A 376 19.59 -27.64 -13.47
C ALA A 376 20.32 -27.56 -12.12
N LYS A 377 20.57 -26.34 -11.61
CA LYS A 377 21.19 -26.11 -10.29
C LYS A 377 20.17 -25.82 -9.18
N GLY A 378 18.89 -25.64 -9.53
CA GLY A 378 17.80 -25.44 -8.60
C GLY A 378 17.24 -26.76 -8.07
N ILE A 379 16.73 -26.76 -6.85
CA ILE A 379 16.33 -27.99 -6.14
C ILE A 379 15.12 -28.70 -6.76
N ALA A 380 14.37 -28.01 -7.63
CA ALA A 380 13.19 -28.55 -8.30
C ALA A 380 13.31 -28.49 -9.85
N ASN A 381 14.46 -28.05 -10.38
CA ASN A 381 14.71 -27.86 -11.81
C ASN A 381 13.55 -27.15 -12.55
N LEU A 382 12.98 -26.12 -11.92
CA LEU A 382 11.85 -25.38 -12.48
C LEU A 382 12.28 -24.58 -13.71
N THR A 383 11.40 -24.53 -14.70
CA THR A 383 11.49 -23.63 -15.84
C THR A 383 11.10 -22.20 -15.45
N VAL A 384 11.27 -21.25 -16.38
CA VAL A 384 10.82 -19.87 -16.16
C VAL A 384 9.29 -19.82 -16.20
N GLU A 385 8.67 -20.61 -17.05
CA GLU A 385 7.22 -20.79 -17.15
C GLU A 385 6.65 -21.34 -15.83
N ASP A 386 7.27 -22.36 -15.24
CA ASP A 386 6.87 -22.87 -13.91
C ASP A 386 6.90 -21.78 -12.83
N ALA A 387 7.88 -20.87 -12.91
CA ALA A 387 7.99 -19.75 -11.99
C ALA A 387 6.86 -18.74 -12.21
N HIS A 388 6.49 -18.45 -13.46
CA HIS A 388 5.35 -17.58 -13.78
C HIS A 388 4.04 -18.17 -13.26
N ASP A 389 3.82 -19.48 -13.39
CA ASP A 389 2.66 -20.17 -12.82
C ASP A 389 2.59 -20.01 -11.29
N ILE A 390 3.71 -20.26 -10.59
CA ILE A 390 3.79 -20.07 -9.12
C ILE A 390 3.49 -18.63 -8.74
N ILE A 391 4.03 -17.66 -9.48
CA ILE A 391 3.79 -16.23 -9.25
C ILE A 391 2.30 -15.92 -9.45
N ALA A 392 1.68 -16.40 -10.53
CA ALA A 392 0.25 -16.23 -10.77
C ALA A 392 -0.59 -16.77 -9.61
N GLN A 393 -0.25 -17.95 -9.08
CA GLN A 393 -0.93 -18.50 -7.92
C GLN A 393 -0.73 -17.66 -6.66
N LEU A 394 0.48 -17.18 -6.39
CA LEU A 394 0.73 -16.27 -5.27
C LEU A 394 -0.14 -15.01 -5.39
N ARG A 395 -0.27 -14.44 -6.60
CA ARG A 395 -1.17 -13.29 -6.85
C ARG A 395 -2.64 -13.62 -6.60
N VAL A 396 -3.09 -14.84 -6.87
CA VAL A 396 -4.44 -15.31 -6.51
C VAL A 396 -4.60 -15.39 -4.98
N MET A 397 -3.63 -15.99 -4.28
CA MET A 397 -3.65 -16.09 -2.81
C MET A 397 -3.71 -14.72 -2.13
N GLY A 398 -2.94 -13.75 -2.62
CA GLY A 398 -2.93 -12.38 -2.09
C GLY A 398 -4.28 -11.67 -2.21
N LYS A 399 -5.09 -12.00 -3.22
CA LYS A 399 -6.45 -11.47 -3.40
C LYS A 399 -7.47 -12.18 -2.50
N GLY A 400 -7.33 -13.48 -2.29
CA GLY A 400 -8.25 -14.29 -1.49
C GLY A 400 -8.07 -14.17 0.03
N ASN A 401 -6.86 -13.86 0.51
CA ASN A 401 -6.57 -13.71 1.94
C ASN A 401 -7.05 -12.37 2.55
N GLY A 402 -7.71 -11.51 1.76
CA GLY A 402 -8.45 -10.33 2.23
C GLY A 402 -9.91 -10.63 2.63
N SER A 403 -10.37 -11.86 2.42
CA SER A 403 -11.71 -12.34 2.77
C SER A 403 -11.61 -13.62 3.61
N GLY A 404 -11.71 -13.50 4.93
CA GLY A 404 -11.93 -14.66 5.81
C GLY A 404 -11.16 -14.64 7.12
N GLN A 405 -11.77 -14.03 8.14
CA GLN A 405 -12.12 -14.69 9.40
C GLN A 405 -13.22 -13.89 10.11
#